data_AF-A0A9P6QME8-F1
#
_entry.id   AF-A0A9P6QME8-F1
#
_cell.length_a   1.000
_cell.length_b   1.000
_cell.length_c   1.000
_cell.angle_alpha   90.00
_cell.angle_beta   90.00
_cell.angle_gamma   90.00
#
_symmetry.space_group_name_H-M   'P 1'
#
loop_
_entity.id
_entity.type
_entity.pdbx_description
1 polymer ?
#
loop_
_entity_poly.entity_id
_entity_poly.type
_entity_poly.pdbx_seq_one_letter_code
_entity_poly.pdbx_strand_id
1 'polypeptide(L)'
;MTDKQEYAADKDFMDEKVDVDRSSIVLEEEENSPIPEVAAIVSNKDEPGLPVMTFRYWVMAIVFSCLLSFFNQFFWFRTHPMTLSTLVIQLISYPFGKFMARVLPAGPLNPGPFNIKEHVLISLTANCAGGVAYAVDITVIQKAFYNQDYGFLANWFLILTTQTLGFGMAGVLRRYLVYPAAMIWPANLVQVA
;
A
#
# COMPACT_ATOMS: atom_id res chain seq x y z
N MET A 1 43.62 13.40 43.86
CA MET A 1 42.28 12.93 44.25
C MET A 1 41.26 13.08 43.12
N THR A 2 41.54 13.94 42.14
CA THR A 2 40.67 14.28 41.01
C THR A 2 40.51 13.15 39.97
N ASP A 3 41.59 12.47 39.55
CA ASP A 3 41.53 11.41 38.51
C ASP A 3 40.63 10.21 38.87
N LYS A 4 40.57 9.83 40.16
CA LYS A 4 39.72 8.70 40.59
C LYS A 4 38.23 9.05 40.58
N GLN A 5 37.89 10.33 40.75
CA GLN A 5 36.50 10.79 40.71
C GLN A 5 36.05 10.96 39.26
N GLU A 6 36.94 11.41 38.38
CA GLU A 6 36.67 11.55 36.94
C GLU A 6 36.48 10.18 36.27
N TYR A 7 37.32 9.19 36.59
CA TYR A 7 37.17 7.81 36.12
C TYR A 7 35.88 7.13 36.63
N ALA A 8 35.47 7.42 37.86
CA ALA A 8 34.22 6.88 38.40
C ALA A 8 32.99 7.50 37.71
N ALA A 9 33.03 8.81 37.43
CA ALA A 9 31.96 9.51 36.73
C ALA A 9 31.83 9.06 35.26
N ASP A 10 32.95 8.84 34.55
CA ASP A 10 32.94 8.31 33.18
C ASP A 10 32.39 6.88 33.13
N LYS A 11 32.71 6.06 34.14
CA LYS A 11 32.19 4.69 34.23
C LYS A 11 30.68 4.67 34.49
N ASP A 12 30.20 5.47 35.42
CA ASP A 12 28.76 5.59 35.71
C ASP A 12 27.99 6.12 34.48
N PHE A 13 28.57 7.06 33.73
CA PHE A 13 27.98 7.58 32.49
C PHE A 13 27.95 6.54 31.35
N MET A 14 28.95 5.67 31.26
CA MET A 14 28.94 4.55 30.31
C MET A 14 27.93 3.48 30.70
N ASP A 15 27.84 3.11 31.98
CA ASP A 15 26.88 2.13 32.47
C ASP A 15 25.44 2.63 32.28
N GLU A 16 25.14 3.91 32.55
CA GLU A 16 23.84 4.54 32.29
C GLU A 16 23.48 4.52 30.80
N LYS A 17 24.44 4.81 29.90
CA LYS A 17 24.20 4.72 28.45
C LYS A 17 23.92 3.30 27.98
N VAL A 18 24.61 2.31 28.53
CA VAL A 18 24.43 0.89 28.19
C VAL A 18 23.06 0.39 28.68
N ASP A 19 22.62 0.82 29.86
CA ASP A 19 21.31 0.47 30.39
C ASP A 19 20.17 1.15 29.63
N VAL A 20 20.35 2.41 29.20
CA VAL A 20 19.40 3.11 28.34
C VAL A 20 19.31 2.42 26.97
N ASP A 21 20.43 2.10 26.34
CA ASP A 21 20.47 1.41 25.05
C ASP A 21 19.80 0.03 25.15
N ARG A 22 20.13 -0.76 26.18
CA ARG A 22 19.50 -2.06 26.45
C ARG A 22 18.01 -1.94 26.71
N SER A 23 17.55 -0.93 27.46
CA SER A 23 16.13 -0.69 27.69
C SER A 23 15.40 -0.29 26.40
N SER A 24 16.04 0.49 25.54
CA SER A 24 15.48 0.89 24.25
C SER A 24 15.35 -0.29 23.28
N ILE A 25 16.33 -1.20 23.28
CA ILE A 25 16.29 -2.44 22.48
C ILE A 25 15.17 -3.36 22.97
N VAL A 26 14.99 -3.51 24.29
CA VAL A 26 13.92 -4.33 24.86
C VAL A 26 12.53 -3.74 24.55
N LEU A 27 12.38 -2.42 24.57
CA LEU A 27 11.15 -1.74 24.16
C LEU A 27 10.90 -1.88 22.66
N GLU A 28 11.94 -1.82 21.82
CA GLU A 28 11.84 -2.06 20.37
C GLU A 28 11.47 -3.53 20.05
N GLU A 29 11.92 -4.50 20.84
CA GLU A 29 11.51 -5.92 20.73
C GLU A 29 10.07 -6.16 21.20
N GLU A 30 9.60 -5.48 22.25
CA GLU A 30 8.21 -5.55 22.73
C GLU A 30 7.22 -4.83 21.81
N GLU A 31 7.63 -3.73 21.16
CA GLU A 31 6.84 -3.04 20.14
C GLU A 31 6.80 -3.78 18.79
N ASN A 32 7.65 -4.80 18.61
CA ASN A 32 7.73 -5.52 17.36
C ASN A 32 6.56 -6.49 17.18
N SER A 33 6.24 -6.76 15.91
CA SER A 33 5.20 -7.74 15.61
C SER A 33 5.57 -9.10 16.22
N PRO A 34 4.62 -9.82 16.86
CA PRO A 34 4.86 -11.17 17.38
C PRO A 34 5.31 -12.19 16.32
N ILE A 35 5.16 -11.84 15.04
CA ILE A 35 5.44 -12.68 13.89
C ILE A 35 6.75 -12.20 13.24
N PRO A 36 7.81 -13.02 13.23
CA PRO A 36 9.15 -12.60 12.81
C PRO A 36 9.22 -12.19 11.35
N GLU A 37 8.40 -12.79 10.47
CA GLU A 37 8.33 -12.44 9.06
C GLU A 37 7.78 -11.01 8.86
N VAL A 38 6.83 -10.59 9.69
CA VAL A 38 6.24 -9.24 9.64
C VAL A 38 7.24 -8.22 10.19
N ALA A 39 7.87 -8.55 11.31
CA ALA A 39 8.89 -7.73 11.97
C ALA A 39 10.11 -7.44 11.08
N ALA A 40 10.50 -8.40 10.22
CA ALA A 40 11.62 -8.22 9.30
C ALA A 40 11.30 -7.32 8.09
N ILE A 41 10.00 -7.17 7.76
CA ILE A 41 9.52 -6.55 6.53
C ILE A 41 8.98 -5.14 6.79
N VAL A 42 8.33 -4.93 7.93
CA VAL A 42 7.65 -3.68 8.26
C VAL A 42 8.42 -2.93 9.34
N SER A 43 8.81 -1.68 9.08
CA SER A 43 9.39 -0.82 10.11
C SER A 43 8.31 -0.34 11.08
N ASN A 44 8.59 -0.41 12.39
CA ASN A 44 7.70 0.09 13.44
C ASN A 44 7.72 1.62 13.59
N LYS A 45 8.65 2.31 12.92
CA LYS A 45 8.81 3.77 13.02
C LYS A 45 7.90 4.46 12.00
N ASP A 46 6.78 5.01 12.44
CA ASP A 46 5.91 5.87 11.62
C ASP A 46 6.10 7.35 11.95
N GLU A 47 6.12 8.19 10.90
CA GLU A 47 6.24 9.65 10.98
C GLU A 47 4.90 10.30 10.57
N PRO A 48 4.07 10.77 11.52
CA PRO A 48 2.70 11.24 11.25
C PRO A 48 2.63 12.51 10.40
N GLY A 49 3.69 13.33 10.38
CA GLY A 49 3.72 14.63 9.70
C GLY A 49 3.96 14.58 8.19
N LEU A 50 4.22 13.39 7.63
CA LEU A 50 4.52 13.26 6.21
C LEU A 50 3.27 13.49 5.35
N PRO A 51 3.37 14.25 4.24
CA PRO A 51 2.22 14.53 3.38
C PRO A 51 1.72 13.25 2.71
N VAL A 52 0.39 13.09 2.71
CA VAL A 52 -0.34 11.98 2.09
C VAL A 52 -1.34 12.55 1.09
N MET A 53 -1.73 11.78 0.08
CA MET A 53 -2.73 12.19 -0.93
C MET A 53 -2.40 13.50 -1.67
N THR A 54 -1.13 13.72 -2.01
CA THR A 54 -0.71 14.89 -2.80
C THR A 54 -1.24 14.86 -4.23
N PHE A 55 -1.09 15.96 -4.96
CA PHE A 55 -1.40 16.02 -6.39
C PHE A 55 -0.67 14.94 -7.21
N ARG A 56 0.62 14.72 -6.93
CA ARG A 56 1.44 13.68 -7.54
C ARG A 56 0.84 12.29 -7.31
N TYR A 57 0.41 11.99 -6.08
CA TYR A 57 -0.29 10.75 -5.77
C TYR A 57 -1.52 10.56 -6.68
N TRP A 58 -2.41 11.56 -6.75
CA TRP A 58 -3.66 11.43 -7.52
C TRP A 58 -3.39 11.20 -9.01
N VAL A 59 -2.49 11.97 -9.61
CA VAL A 59 -2.14 11.83 -11.02
C VAL A 59 -1.58 10.44 -11.32
N MET A 60 -0.60 9.99 -10.53
CA MET A 60 0.06 8.70 -10.77
C MET A 60 -0.87 7.52 -10.46
N ALA A 61 -1.63 7.60 -9.37
CA ALA A 61 -2.59 6.57 -8.98
C ALA A 61 -3.66 6.37 -10.06
N ILE A 62 -4.25 7.44 -10.59
CA ILE A 62 -5.25 7.35 -11.66
C ILE A 62 -4.63 6.76 -12.93
N VAL A 63 -3.49 7.30 -13.39
CA VAL A 63 -2.85 6.84 -14.64
C VAL A 63 -2.48 5.37 -14.56
N PHE A 64 -1.80 4.94 -13.49
CA PHE A 64 -1.39 3.54 -13.34
C PHE A 64 -2.59 2.61 -13.13
N SER A 65 -3.63 3.05 -12.40
CA SER A 65 -4.86 2.27 -12.24
C SER A 65 -5.58 2.06 -13.57
N CYS A 66 -5.72 3.11 -14.38
CA CYS A 66 -6.33 3.02 -15.71
C CYS A 66 -5.53 2.09 -16.63
N LEU A 67 -4.20 2.22 -16.67
CA LEU A 67 -3.34 1.36 -17.48
C LEU A 67 -3.46 -0.10 -17.04
N LEU A 68 -3.32 -0.38 -15.75
CA LEU A 68 -3.37 -1.73 -15.21
C LEU A 68 -4.72 -2.40 -15.47
N SER A 69 -5.81 -1.70 -15.18
CA SER A 69 -7.18 -2.18 -15.40
C SER A 69 -7.44 -2.44 -16.89
N PHE A 70 -6.99 -1.53 -17.77
CA PHE A 70 -7.11 -1.70 -19.22
C PHE A 70 -6.38 -2.95 -19.71
N PHE A 71 -5.11 -3.14 -19.34
CA PHE A 71 -4.34 -4.30 -19.76
C PHE A 71 -4.99 -5.61 -19.29
N ASN A 72 -5.38 -5.68 -18.01
CA ASN A 72 -5.99 -6.89 -17.45
C ASN A 72 -7.36 -7.18 -18.08
N GLN A 73 -8.20 -6.15 -18.27
CA GLN A 73 -9.51 -6.32 -18.91
C GLN A 73 -9.41 -6.69 -20.39
N PHE A 74 -8.44 -6.13 -21.12
CA PHE A 74 -8.23 -6.39 -22.55
C PHE A 74 -7.83 -7.84 -22.83
N PHE A 75 -7.02 -8.44 -21.95
CA PHE A 75 -6.60 -9.83 -22.11
C PHE A 75 -7.58 -10.85 -21.52
N TRP A 76 -8.58 -10.42 -20.75
CA TRP A 76 -9.48 -11.30 -20.01
C TRP A 76 -10.18 -12.37 -20.86
N PHE A 77 -10.75 -11.99 -22.02
CA PHE A 77 -11.46 -12.91 -22.91
C PHE A 77 -10.57 -13.60 -23.96
N ARG A 78 -9.24 -13.47 -23.86
CA ARG A 78 -8.33 -14.12 -24.82
C ARG A 78 -8.08 -15.57 -24.43
N THR A 79 -7.81 -16.40 -25.45
CA THR A 79 -7.48 -17.82 -25.27
C THR A 79 -6.23 -18.05 -24.42
N HIS A 80 -5.27 -17.13 -24.49
CA HIS A 80 -4.08 -17.09 -23.64
C HIS A 80 -4.03 -15.72 -22.96
N PRO A 81 -4.72 -15.55 -21.81
CA PRO A 81 -4.75 -14.28 -21.12
C PRO A 81 -3.38 -13.99 -20.49
N MET A 82 -2.92 -12.75 -20.65
CA MET A 82 -1.75 -12.23 -19.94
C MET A 82 -2.23 -11.27 -18.86
N THR A 83 -1.83 -11.50 -17.62
CA THR A 83 -2.15 -10.63 -16.49
C THR A 83 -0.93 -9.83 -16.08
N LEU A 84 -1.12 -8.53 -15.90
CA LEU A 84 -0.08 -7.62 -15.45
C LEU A 84 -0.14 -7.54 -13.93
N SER A 85 0.97 -7.91 -13.27
CA SER A 85 1.08 -7.87 -11.80
C SER A 85 1.22 -6.43 -11.29
N THR A 86 0.62 -6.16 -10.14
CA THR A 86 0.69 -4.88 -9.44
C THR A 86 2.12 -4.50 -9.02
N LEU A 87 3.01 -5.49 -8.86
CA LEU A 87 4.43 -5.28 -8.59
C LEU A 87 5.14 -4.46 -9.68
N VAL A 88 4.71 -4.59 -10.93
CA VAL A 88 5.28 -3.81 -12.05
C VAL A 88 4.99 -2.32 -11.84
N ILE A 89 3.78 -2.00 -11.41
CA ILE A 89 3.39 -0.62 -11.10
C ILE A 89 4.17 -0.11 -9.89
N GLN A 90 4.33 -0.93 -8.85
CA GLN A 90 5.11 -0.58 -7.65
C GLN A 90 6.58 -0.27 -7.98
N LEU A 91 7.20 -1.04 -8.88
CA LEU A 91 8.57 -0.81 -9.33
C LEU A 91 8.70 0.48 -10.13
N ILE A 92 7.76 0.74 -11.06
CA ILE A 92 7.79 1.91 -11.95
C ILE A 92 7.38 3.20 -11.24
N SER A 93 6.51 3.11 -10.23
CA SER A 93 6.00 4.28 -9.51
C SER A 93 7.09 4.99 -8.69
N TYR A 94 8.14 4.29 -8.24
CA TYR A 94 9.25 4.90 -7.51
C TYR A 94 10.10 5.88 -8.35
N PRO A 95 10.73 5.46 -9.47
CA PRO A 95 11.50 6.38 -10.30
C PRO A 95 10.61 7.49 -10.89
N PHE A 96 9.37 7.20 -11.24
CA PHE A 96 8.44 8.20 -11.76
C PHE A 96 8.02 9.21 -10.69
N GLY A 97 7.76 8.77 -9.46
CA GLY A 97 7.48 9.65 -8.31
C GLY A 97 8.65 10.58 -7.99
N LYS A 98 9.88 10.04 -8.02
CA LYS A 98 11.11 10.84 -7.82
C LYS A 98 11.38 11.80 -8.98
N PHE A 99 11.00 11.43 -10.21
CA PHE A 99 11.06 12.32 -11.37
C PHE A 99 10.06 13.47 -11.24
N MET A 100 8.79 13.16 -10.94
CA MET A 100 7.75 14.16 -10.76
C MET A 100 8.07 15.10 -9.59
N ALA A 101 8.66 14.60 -8.50
CA ALA A 101 9.15 15.43 -7.40
C ALA A 101 10.24 16.44 -7.79
N ARG A 102 11.01 16.19 -8.84
CA ARG A 102 12.03 17.13 -9.35
C ARG A 102 11.51 18.10 -10.41
N VAL A 103 10.53 17.67 -11.19
CA VAL A 103 10.00 18.46 -12.31
C VAL A 103 8.90 19.43 -11.87
N LEU A 104 8.09 19.06 -10.89
CA LEU A 104 6.99 19.92 -10.43
C LEU A 104 7.53 21.13 -9.62
N PRO A 105 6.96 22.33 -9.82
CA PRO A 105 7.33 23.51 -9.04
C PRO A 105 7.01 23.32 -7.56
N ALA A 106 7.89 23.82 -6.69
CA ALA A 106 7.70 23.83 -5.25
C ALA A 106 6.45 24.63 -4.87
N GLY A 107 5.62 24.10 -3.96
CA GLY A 107 4.36 24.72 -3.54
C GLY A 107 3.27 23.68 -3.25
N PRO A 108 1.98 24.03 -3.39
CA PRO A 108 0.88 23.12 -3.07
C PRO A 108 0.84 21.87 -3.96
N LEU A 109 1.41 21.95 -5.16
CA LEU A 109 1.54 20.82 -6.08
C LEU A 109 2.69 19.88 -5.69
N ASN A 110 3.73 20.40 -5.03
CA ASN A 110 4.91 19.66 -4.61
C ASN A 110 5.33 20.09 -3.20
N PRO A 111 4.65 19.54 -2.17
CA PRO A 111 4.88 19.94 -0.78
C PRO A 111 6.22 19.43 -0.23
N GLY A 112 6.86 18.47 -0.90
CA GLY A 112 8.11 17.89 -0.41
C GLY A 112 8.63 16.74 -1.28
N PRO A 113 9.77 16.14 -0.85
CA PRO A 113 10.34 14.99 -1.53
C PRO A 113 9.36 13.83 -1.60
N PHE A 114 9.55 12.95 -2.59
CA PHE A 114 8.72 11.76 -2.74
C PHE A 114 8.89 10.83 -1.54
N ASN A 115 7.77 10.52 -0.91
CA ASN A 115 7.74 9.81 0.37
C ASN A 115 7.24 8.35 0.21
N ILE A 116 7.61 7.49 1.17
CA ILE A 116 7.15 6.10 1.25
C ILE A 116 5.63 5.99 1.34
N LYS A 117 4.96 6.88 2.09
CA LYS A 117 3.48 6.86 2.20
C LYS A 117 2.79 7.11 0.87
N GLU A 118 3.31 8.04 0.07
CA GLU A 118 2.78 8.29 -1.27
C GLU A 118 3.00 7.06 -2.16
N HIS A 119 4.21 6.49 -2.16
CA HIS A 119 4.57 5.30 -2.94
C HIS A 119 3.69 4.08 -2.63
N VAL A 120 3.50 3.77 -1.35
CA VAL A 120 2.63 2.68 -0.89
C VAL A 120 1.19 2.95 -1.30
N LEU A 121 0.69 4.19 -1.14
CA LEU A 121 -0.69 4.53 -1.46
C LEU A 121 -1.00 4.42 -2.96
N ILE A 122 -0.05 4.78 -3.84
CA ILE A 122 -0.17 4.59 -5.30
C ILE A 122 -0.29 3.11 -5.62
N SER A 123 0.60 2.29 -5.06
CA SER A 123 0.67 0.86 -5.32
C SER A 123 -0.59 0.14 -4.81
N LEU A 124 -1.10 0.55 -3.64
CA LEU A 124 -2.35 0.05 -3.08
C LEU A 124 -3.56 0.41 -3.95
N THR A 125 -3.65 1.66 -4.42
CA THR A 125 -4.76 2.12 -5.26
C THR A 125 -4.76 1.40 -6.60
N ALA A 126 -3.58 1.24 -7.22
CA ALA A 126 -3.42 0.45 -8.43
C ALA A 126 -3.82 -1.02 -8.20
N ASN A 127 -3.44 -1.61 -7.06
CA ASN A 127 -3.86 -2.96 -6.70
C ASN A 127 -5.38 -3.11 -6.63
N CYS A 128 -6.07 -2.19 -5.97
CA CYS A 128 -7.53 -2.20 -5.88
C CYS A 128 -8.22 -2.06 -7.26
N ALA A 129 -7.60 -1.35 -8.21
CA ALA A 129 -8.16 -1.12 -9.55
C ALA A 129 -7.75 -2.17 -10.59
N GLY A 130 -6.70 -2.96 -10.32
CA GLY A 130 -6.13 -3.90 -11.28
C GLY A 130 -6.97 -5.16 -11.51
N GLY A 131 -7.89 -5.47 -10.59
CA GLY A 131 -8.77 -6.64 -10.71
C GLY A 131 -9.86 -6.46 -11.77
N VAL A 132 -10.09 -7.51 -12.57
CA VAL A 132 -11.23 -7.55 -13.50
C VAL A 132 -12.52 -7.75 -12.71
N ALA A 133 -13.55 -6.95 -12.99
CA ALA A 133 -14.82 -7.04 -12.29
C ALA A 133 -15.62 -8.26 -12.76
N TYR A 134 -15.92 -9.19 -11.84
CA TYR A 134 -16.68 -10.41 -12.14
C TYR A 134 -18.06 -10.16 -12.77
N ALA A 135 -18.68 -9.03 -12.45
CA ALA A 135 -19.96 -8.63 -13.04
C ALA A 135 -19.90 -8.44 -14.57
N VAL A 136 -18.70 -8.21 -15.15
CA VAL A 136 -18.52 -8.15 -16.60
C VAL A 136 -18.92 -9.49 -17.24
N ASP A 137 -18.53 -10.62 -16.66
CA ASP A 137 -18.86 -11.95 -17.20
C ASP A 137 -20.37 -12.18 -17.22
N ILE A 138 -21.09 -11.72 -16.19
CA ILE A 138 -22.57 -11.80 -16.14
C ILE A 138 -23.18 -11.07 -17.32
N THR A 139 -22.75 -9.83 -17.58
CA THR A 139 -23.30 -9.02 -18.68
C THR A 139 -22.95 -9.61 -20.06
N VAL A 140 -21.75 -10.16 -20.20
CA VAL A 140 -21.32 -10.81 -21.45
C VAL A 140 -22.11 -12.09 -21.70
N ILE A 141 -22.33 -12.92 -20.68
CA ILE A 141 -23.11 -14.15 -20.80
C ILE A 141 -24.58 -13.86 -21.15
N GLN A 142 -25.20 -12.88 -20.49
CA GLN A 142 -26.57 -12.47 -20.80
C GLN A 142 -26.72 -12.02 -22.25
N LYS A 143 -25.76 -11.25 -22.75
CA LYS A 143 -25.76 -10.78 -24.14
C LYS A 143 -25.48 -11.92 -25.14
N ALA A 144 -24.46 -12.74 -24.90
CA ALA A 144 -23.98 -13.72 -25.85
C ALA A 144 -24.81 -15.02 -25.90
N PHE A 145 -25.28 -15.50 -24.75
CA PHE A 145 -26.00 -16.79 -24.67
C PHE A 145 -27.53 -16.62 -24.58
N TYR A 146 -28.00 -15.54 -23.95
CA TYR A 146 -29.44 -15.32 -23.72
C TYR A 146 -30.05 -14.26 -24.64
N ASN A 147 -29.26 -13.59 -25.48
CA ASN A 147 -29.69 -12.48 -26.36
C ASN A 147 -30.48 -11.39 -25.60
N GLN A 148 -30.14 -11.15 -24.34
CA GLN A 148 -30.75 -10.12 -23.49
C GLN A 148 -29.78 -8.96 -23.31
N ASP A 149 -30.16 -7.78 -23.82
CA ASP A 149 -29.41 -6.54 -23.67
C ASP A 149 -30.20 -5.53 -22.83
N TYR A 150 -29.79 -5.33 -21.58
CA TYR A 150 -30.39 -4.34 -20.67
C TYR A 150 -29.87 -2.91 -20.89
N GLY A 151 -28.97 -2.72 -21.87
CA GLY A 151 -28.35 -1.44 -22.20
C GLY A 151 -27.13 -1.10 -21.35
N PHE A 152 -26.36 -0.11 -21.79
CA PHE A 152 -25.08 0.28 -21.16
C PHE A 152 -25.25 0.71 -19.70
N LEU A 153 -26.23 1.58 -19.42
CA LEU A 153 -26.42 2.13 -18.07
C LEU A 153 -26.79 1.06 -17.05
N ALA A 154 -27.66 0.12 -17.40
CA ALA A 154 -28.04 -0.97 -16.50
C ALA A 154 -26.84 -1.88 -16.17
N ASN A 155 -26.06 -2.24 -17.19
CA ASN A 155 -24.83 -3.02 -17.01
C ASN A 155 -23.78 -2.27 -16.18
N TRP A 156 -23.64 -0.96 -16.41
CA TRP A 156 -22.73 -0.11 -15.64
C TRP A 156 -23.13 -0.03 -14.17
N PHE A 157 -24.42 0.19 -13.87
CA PHE A 157 -24.92 0.19 -12.49
C PHE A 157 -24.79 -1.18 -11.82
N LEU A 158 -25.01 -2.27 -12.55
CA LEU A 158 -24.77 -3.62 -12.04
C LEU A 158 -23.30 -3.78 -11.60
N ILE A 159 -22.35 -3.44 -12.48
CA ILE A 159 -20.92 -3.51 -12.17
C ILE A 159 -20.60 -2.61 -10.97
N LEU A 160 -21.05 -1.35 -10.98
CA LEU A 160 -20.75 -0.38 -9.92
C LEU A 160 -21.27 -0.84 -8.55
N THR A 161 -22.50 -1.35 -8.48
CA THR A 161 -23.10 -1.83 -7.23
C THR A 161 -22.38 -3.06 -6.66
N THR A 162 -21.95 -3.99 -7.52
CA THR A 162 -21.17 -5.15 -7.06
C THR A 162 -19.82 -4.75 -6.47
N GLN A 163 -19.13 -3.78 -7.09
CA GLN A 163 -17.85 -3.29 -6.58
C GLN A 163 -18.02 -2.50 -5.26
N THR A 164 -19.02 -1.61 -5.16
CA THR A 164 -19.25 -0.84 -3.94
C THR A 164 -19.68 -1.71 -2.77
N LEU A 165 -20.48 -2.76 -3.01
CA LEU A 165 -20.85 -3.74 -2.00
C LEU A 165 -19.60 -4.46 -1.45
N GLY A 166 -18.69 -4.88 -2.33
CA GLY A 166 -17.42 -5.52 -1.93
C GLY A 166 -16.58 -4.63 -1.01
N PHE A 167 -16.34 -3.37 -1.39
CA PHE A 167 -15.60 -2.43 -0.55
C PHE A 167 -16.34 -2.07 0.73
N GLY A 168 -17.67 -2.01 0.71
CA GLY A 168 -18.50 -1.80 1.90
C GLY A 168 -18.34 -2.92 2.92
N MET A 169 -18.39 -4.18 2.49
CA MET A 169 -18.15 -5.33 3.37
C MET A 169 -16.73 -5.36 3.93
N ALA A 170 -15.72 -5.06 3.10
CA ALA A 170 -14.34 -4.96 3.55
C ALA A 170 -14.16 -3.92 4.67
N GLY A 171 -14.86 -2.78 4.57
CA GLY A 171 -14.87 -1.76 5.61
C GLY A 171 -15.44 -2.25 6.96
N VAL A 172 -16.55 -2.99 6.92
CA VAL A 172 -17.18 -3.55 8.13
C VAL A 172 -16.29 -4.62 8.77
N LEU A 173 -15.66 -5.47 7.97
CA LEU A 173 -14.82 -6.57 8.44
C LEU A 173 -13.41 -6.12 8.87
N ARG A 174 -13.00 -4.88 8.58
CA ARG A 174 -11.68 -4.33 8.97
C ARG A 174 -11.36 -4.54 10.45
N ARG A 175 -12.36 -4.41 11.33
CA ARG A 175 -12.15 -4.58 12.78
C ARG A 175 -11.71 -5.99 13.17
N TYR A 176 -12.16 -7.00 12.42
CA TYR A 176 -11.90 -8.40 12.71
C TYR A 176 -10.73 -8.96 11.89
N LEU A 177 -10.50 -8.45 10.69
CA LEU A 177 -9.52 -9.00 9.76
C LEU A 177 -8.18 -8.23 9.69
N VAL A 178 -8.12 -7.01 10.22
CA VAL A 178 -6.94 -6.12 10.09
C VAL A 178 -6.39 -5.66 11.44
N TYR A 179 -7.22 -5.24 12.40
CA TYR A 179 -6.71 -4.74 13.68
C TYR A 179 -6.08 -5.79 14.61
N PRO A 180 -6.53 -7.07 14.65
CA PRO A 180 -5.87 -8.06 15.49
C PRO A 180 -4.47 -8.42 14.96
N ALA A 181 -3.44 -8.31 15.81
CA ALA A 181 -2.04 -8.56 15.44
C ALA A 181 -1.74 -9.99 14.95
N ALA A 182 -2.62 -10.95 15.29
CA ALA A 182 -2.49 -12.34 14.83
C ALA A 182 -2.92 -12.55 13.37
N MET A 183 -3.64 -11.61 12.74
CA MET A 183 -4.11 -11.78 11.37
C MET A 183 -3.10 -11.27 10.35
N ILE A 184 -2.50 -12.20 9.62
CA ILE A 184 -1.52 -11.93 8.56
C ILE A 184 -2.10 -12.15 7.17
N TRP A 185 -1.58 -11.37 6.21
CA TRP A 185 -1.91 -11.47 4.79
C TRP A 185 -0.64 -11.76 3.99
N PRO A 186 -0.20 -13.02 3.87
CA PRO A 186 1.10 -13.36 3.28
C PRO A 186 1.30 -12.85 1.85
N ALA A 187 0.23 -12.85 1.04
CA ALA A 187 0.26 -12.31 -0.31
C ALA A 187 0.57 -10.80 -0.36
N ASN A 188 0.21 -10.06 0.70
CA ASN A 188 0.46 -8.62 0.80
C ASN A 188 1.83 -8.33 1.42
N LEU A 189 2.41 -9.24 2.22
CA LEU A 189 3.75 -9.06 2.80
C LEU A 189 4.81 -8.85 1.72
N VAL A 190 4.71 -9.57 0.60
CA VAL A 190 5.63 -9.41 -0.54
C VAL A 190 5.53 -8.03 -1.19
N GLN A 191 4.37 -7.36 -1.10
CA GLN A 191 4.17 -6.02 -1.66
C GLN A 191 4.69 -4.92 -0.75
N VAL A 192 4.90 -5.19 0.53
CA VAL A 192 5.38 -4.18 1.51
C VAL A 192 6.82 -4.43 1.97
N ALA A 193 7.44 -5.52 1.52
CA ALA A 193 8.87 -5.80 1.63
C ALA A 193 9.70 -4.97 0.64
#